data_AF-A0A919RMJ6-F1
#
_entry.id   AF-A0A919RMJ6-F1
#
_cell.length_a   1.000
_cell.length_b   1.000
_cell.length_c   1.000
_cell.angle_alpha   90.00
_cell.angle_beta   90.00
_cell.angle_gamma   90.00
#
_symmetry.space_group_name_H-M   'P 1'
#
loop_
_entity.id
_entity.type
_entity.pdbx_description
1 polymer ?
#
loop_
_entity_poly.entity_id
_entity_poly.type
_entity_poly.pdbx_seq_one_letter_code
_entity_poly.pdbx_strand_id
1 'polypeptide(L)'
;MNAQLNQHGLQTTLGRDHQGRPHVKVCDCHGVVRRVYVHLAFRWFYWGDQPDERIPIETVDLAALAIGRAAEQGWRRGEQGELRHDIPRPRRAPRPWQAPRDTADDDHHPWDTPLLP
;
A
#
# COMPACT_ATOMS: atom_id res chain seq x y z
N MET A 1 12.52 13.25 9.43
CA MET A 1 12.83 12.89 8.04
C MET A 1 14.01 13.70 7.50
N ASN A 2 13.92 15.03 7.43
CA ASN A 2 15.03 15.87 6.93
C ASN A 2 16.35 15.68 7.70
N ALA A 3 16.28 15.65 9.05
CA ALA A 3 17.47 15.42 9.88
C ALA A 3 18.10 14.04 9.63
N GLN A 4 17.29 13.00 9.52
CA GLN A 4 17.75 11.64 9.20
C GLN A 4 18.41 11.56 7.82
N LEU A 5 17.80 12.17 6.79
CA LEU A 5 18.39 12.18 5.45
C LEU A 5 19.74 12.91 5.44
N ASN A 6 19.87 14.01 6.17
CA ASN A 6 21.15 14.71 6.33
C ASN A 6 22.20 13.86 7.06
N GLN A 7 21.81 13.04 8.05
CA GLN A 7 22.70 12.09 8.71
C GLN A 7 23.22 11.00 7.75
N HIS A 8 22.46 10.68 6.71
CA HIS A 8 22.88 9.79 5.62
C HIS A 8 23.66 10.52 4.51
N GLY A 9 24.09 11.77 4.73
CA GLY A 9 24.90 12.53 3.77
C GLY A 9 24.13 13.09 2.58
N LEU A 10 22.80 12.99 2.58
CA LEU A 10 21.97 13.55 1.51
C LEU A 10 21.79 15.06 1.71
N GLN A 11 21.96 15.82 0.63
CA GLN A 11 21.60 17.23 0.61
C GLN A 11 20.08 17.37 0.55
N THR A 12 19.48 17.88 1.63
CA THR A 12 18.03 18.02 1.72
C THR A 12 17.55 19.43 2.00
N THR A 13 16.35 19.75 1.50
CA THR A 13 15.68 21.03 1.77
C THR A 13 14.19 20.81 1.96
N LEU A 14 13.65 21.33 3.05
CA LEU A 14 12.21 21.33 3.31
C LEU A 14 11.50 22.34 2.40
N GLY A 15 10.33 21.96 1.90
CA GLY A 15 9.52 22.83 1.06
C GLY A 15 8.03 22.50 1.10
N ARG A 16 7.27 23.36 0.45
CA ARG A 16 5.87 23.11 0.08
C ARG A 16 5.75 23.20 -1.43
N ASP A 17 4.92 22.34 -2.03
CA ASP A 17 4.62 22.46 -3.46
C ASP A 17 3.53 23.52 -3.72
N HIS A 18 3.13 23.69 -4.98
CA HIS A 18 2.11 24.66 -5.38
C HIS A 18 0.71 24.36 -4.79
N GLN A 19 0.49 23.14 -4.29
CA GLN A 19 -0.73 22.73 -3.58
C GLN A 19 -0.58 22.83 -2.06
N GLY A 20 0.54 23.38 -1.58
CA GLY A 20 0.85 23.53 -0.16
C GLY A 20 1.30 22.24 0.54
N ARG A 21 1.48 21.14 -0.20
CA ARG A 21 1.86 19.84 0.38
C ARG A 21 3.32 19.87 0.84
N PRO A 22 3.61 19.50 2.10
CA PRO A 22 4.97 19.45 2.60
C PRO A 22 5.76 18.35 1.90
N HIS A 23 6.99 18.67 1.51
CA HIS A 23 7.92 17.71 0.93
C HIS A 23 9.35 17.98 1.38
N VAL A 24 10.21 16.97 1.23
CA VAL A 24 11.66 17.09 1.36
C VAL A 24 12.24 16.99 -0.05
N LYS A 25 12.98 17.99 -0.51
CA LYS A 25 13.79 17.87 -1.73
C LYS A 25 15.05 17.08 -1.40
N VAL A 26 15.38 16.10 -2.22
CA VAL A 26 16.57 15.24 -2.10
C VAL A 26 17.30 15.23 -3.43
N CYS A 27 18.59 15.54 -3.39
CA CYS A 27 19.48 15.44 -4.55
C CYS A 27 20.05 14.03 -4.67
N ASP A 28 20.13 13.46 -5.87
CA ASP A 28 20.83 12.20 -6.13
C ASP A 28 22.31 12.40 -6.49
N CYS A 29 23.02 11.29 -6.72
CA CYS A 29 24.41 11.26 -7.15
C CYS A 29 24.69 11.92 -8.53
N HIS A 30 23.64 12.22 -9.31
CA HIS A 30 23.72 12.88 -10.61
C HIS A 30 23.31 14.35 -10.57
N GLY A 31 23.01 14.91 -9.39
CA GLY A 31 22.56 16.29 -9.23
C GLY A 31 21.07 16.50 -9.55
N VAL A 32 20.31 15.43 -9.79
CA VAL A 32 18.87 15.50 -10.04
C VAL A 32 18.15 15.61 -8.70
N VAL A 33 17.22 16.55 -8.60
CA VAL A 33 16.45 16.79 -7.39
C VAL A 33 15.06 16.17 -7.51
N ARG A 34 14.68 15.35 -6.54
CA ARG A 34 13.30 14.84 -6.38
C ARG A 34 12.67 15.29 -5.08
N ARG A 35 11.33 15.34 -5.10
CA ARG A 35 10.52 15.67 -3.92
C ARG A 35 10.03 14.38 -3.27
N VAL A 36 10.43 14.13 -2.04
CA VAL A 36 9.88 13.08 -1.20
C VAL A 36 8.68 13.63 -0.44
N TYR A 37 7.55 12.97 -0.58
CA TYR A 37 6.29 13.28 0.07
C TYR A 37 5.94 12.22 1.12
N VAL A 38 5.02 12.59 2.01
CA VAL A 38 4.41 11.67 2.99
C VAL A 38 2.93 11.54 2.67
N HIS A 39 2.48 10.32 2.38
CA HIS A 39 1.07 10.01 2.24
C HIS A 39 0.53 9.45 3.55
N LEU A 40 -0.09 10.29 4.37
CA LEU A 40 -0.50 9.91 5.73
C LEU A 40 -1.59 8.83 5.79
N ALA A 41 -2.58 8.84 4.88
CA ALA A 41 -3.69 7.87 4.93
C ALA A 41 -3.25 6.41 4.72
N PHE A 42 -2.34 6.19 3.75
CA PHE A 42 -1.71 4.90 3.49
C PHE A 42 -0.40 4.69 4.26
N ARG A 43 0.00 5.68 5.07
CA ARG A 43 1.27 5.72 5.79
C ARG A 43 2.46 5.35 4.89
N TRP A 44 2.67 6.09 3.80
CA TRP A 44 3.80 5.88 2.87
C TRP A 44 4.71 7.10 2.76
N PHE A 45 5.99 6.86 2.48
CA PHE A 45 6.86 7.83 1.82
C PHE A 45 6.89 7.53 0.34
N TYR A 46 6.90 8.54 -0.51
CA TYR A 46 6.99 8.35 -1.96
C TYR A 46 7.72 9.50 -2.65
N TRP A 47 8.38 9.20 -3.76
CA TRP A 47 9.10 10.16 -4.61
C TRP A 47 8.81 9.94 -6.10
N GLY A 48 7.76 9.19 -6.42
CA GLY A 48 7.25 8.94 -7.77
C GLY A 48 5.98 8.10 -7.73
N ASP A 49 5.54 7.63 -8.89
CA ASP A 49 4.31 6.86 -9.05
C ASP A 49 4.54 5.35 -9.16
N GLN A 50 5.79 4.92 -9.33
CA GLN A 50 6.13 3.52 -9.48
C GLN A 50 6.18 2.78 -8.13
N PRO A 51 5.97 1.45 -8.11
CA PRO A 51 5.97 0.66 -6.88
C PRO A 51 7.29 0.70 -6.09
N ASP A 52 8.42 0.85 -6.78
CA ASP A 52 9.77 0.98 -6.21
C ASP A 52 10.10 2.42 -5.76
N GLU A 53 9.23 3.38 -6.06
CA GLU A 53 9.38 4.79 -5.68
C GLU A 53 8.49 5.17 -4.48
N ARG A 54 8.01 4.16 -3.75
CA ARG A 54 7.23 4.29 -2.52
C ARG A 54 7.62 3.22 -1.50
N ILE A 55 7.53 3.56 -0.23
CA ILE A 55 7.78 2.64 0.87
C ILE A 55 6.76 2.84 2.01
N PRO A 56 6.44 1.78 2.77
CA PRO A 56 5.70 1.90 4.01
C PRO A 56 6.43 2.75 5.06
N ILE A 57 5.68 3.55 5.83
CA ILE A 57 6.18 4.23 7.04
C ILE A 57 6.24 3.18 8.14
N GLU A 58 7.35 2.44 8.19
CA GLU A 58 7.71 1.62 9.35
C GLU A 58 8.41 2.50 10.40
N THR A 59 9.54 3.11 10.01
CA THR A 59 10.24 4.13 10.81
C THR A 59 10.80 5.22 9.90
N VAL A 60 11.08 6.38 10.47
CA VAL A 60 11.69 7.49 9.72
C VAL A 60 13.12 7.14 9.28
N ASP A 61 13.86 6.37 10.08
CA ASP A 61 15.25 6.01 9.81
C ASP A 61 15.35 4.99 8.67
N LEU A 62 14.51 3.94 8.69
CA LEU A 62 14.43 2.98 7.58
C LEU A 62 14.02 3.67 6.28
N ALA A 63 13.13 4.65 6.39
CA ALA A 63 12.71 5.42 5.24
C ALA A 63 13.83 6.28 4.68
N ALA A 64 14.58 6.95 5.55
CA ALA A 64 15.73 7.74 5.14
C ALA A 64 16.82 6.88 4.48
N LEU A 65 17.06 5.66 5.00
CA LEU A 65 17.99 4.70 4.39
C LEU A 65 17.53 4.26 2.99
N ALA A 66 16.26 3.93 2.82
CA ALA A 66 15.72 3.50 1.52
C ALA A 66 15.81 4.63 0.47
N ILE A 67 15.46 5.85 0.86
CA ILE A 67 15.60 7.04 0.01
C ILE A 67 17.07 7.32 -0.29
N GLY A 68 17.96 7.16 0.69
CA GLY A 68 19.41 7.26 0.52
C GLY A 68 19.92 6.32 -0.55
N ARG A 69 19.57 5.03 -0.46
CA ARG A 69 19.95 4.04 -1.48
C ARG A 69 19.40 4.36 -2.86
N ALA A 70 18.17 4.86 -2.95
CA ALA A 70 17.58 5.27 -4.22
C ALA A 70 18.29 6.51 -4.80
N ALA A 71 18.69 7.47 -3.96
CA ALA A 71 19.48 8.63 -4.36
C ALA A 71 20.91 8.25 -4.79
N GLU A 72 21.53 7.25 -4.15
CA GLU A 72 22.84 6.73 -4.54
C GLU A 72 22.80 6.02 -5.89
N GLN A 73 21.72 5.29 -6.18
CA GLN A 73 21.49 4.62 -7.47
C GLN A 73 21.12 5.60 -8.59
N GLY A 74 20.75 6.83 -8.23
CA GLY A 74 20.20 7.82 -9.15
C GLY A 74 18.69 7.71 -9.27
N TRP A 75 18.03 8.86 -9.34
CA TRP A 75 16.61 8.92 -9.60
C TRP A 75 16.29 8.41 -11.00
N ARG A 76 15.13 7.77 -11.16
CA ARG A 76 14.62 7.47 -12.50
C ARG A 76 14.49 8.75 -13.33
N ARG A 77 14.93 8.66 -14.59
CA ARG A 77 14.81 9.74 -15.57
C ARG A 77 13.34 9.98 -15.94
N GLY A 78 13.00 11.23 -16.21
CA GLY A 78 11.66 11.65 -16.60
C GLY A 78 11.00 12.54 -15.54
N GLU A 79 9.74 12.88 -15.79
CA GLU A 79 8.94 13.65 -14.84
C GLU A 79 8.64 12.82 -13.59
N GLN A 80 8.66 13.47 -12.43
CA GLN A 80 8.20 12.85 -11.20
C GLN A 80 6.68 12.67 -11.27
N GLY A 81 6.24 11.43 -11.49
CA GLY A 81 4.83 11.06 -11.46
C GLY A 81 4.19 11.35 -10.10
N GLU A 82 2.92 11.74 -10.11
CA GLU A 82 2.13 11.88 -8.91
C GLU A 82 1.57 10.51 -8.50
N LEU A 83 1.60 10.20 -7.20
CA LEU A 83 1.07 8.95 -6.67
C LEU A 83 -0.44 8.87 -6.98
N ARG A 84 -0.79 8.13 -8.04
CA ARG A 84 -2.17 7.78 -8.34
C ARG A 84 -2.56 6.59 -7.48
N HIS A 85 -3.68 6.70 -6.77
CA HIS A 85 -4.23 5.57 -6.06
C HIS A 85 -4.75 4.56 -7.07
N ASP A 86 -3.91 3.59 -7.44
CA ASP A 86 -4.42 2.31 -7.91
C ASP A 86 -5.12 1.66 -6.72
N ILE A 87 -6.39 2.00 -6.50
CA ILE A 87 -7.28 1.21 -5.65
C ILE A 87 -7.59 -0.03 -6.49
N PRO A 88 -6.99 -1.21 -6.22
CA PRO A 88 -7.47 -2.41 -6.87
C PRO A 88 -8.95 -2.55 -6.51
N ARG A 89 -9.82 -2.51 -7.53
CA ARG A 89 -11.25 -2.79 -7.36
C ARG A 89 -11.34 -4.08 -6.56
N PRO A 90 -12.07 -4.14 -5.42
CA PRO A 90 -12.15 -5.35 -4.64
C PRO A 90 -12.63 -6.48 -5.56
N ARG A 91 -11.80 -7.51 -5.71
CA ARG A 91 -12.25 -8.76 -6.33
C ARG A 91 -13.45 -9.19 -5.51
N ARG A 92 -14.63 -9.26 -6.16
CA ARG A 92 -15.87 -9.78 -5.59
C ARG A 92 -15.52 -10.98 -4.71
N ALA A 93 -15.91 -10.95 -3.43
CA ALA A 93 -15.69 -12.08 -2.54
C ALA A 93 -16.22 -13.36 -3.21
N PRO A 94 -15.50 -14.50 -3.13
CA PRO A 94 -16.07 -15.77 -3.53
C PRO A 94 -17.38 -15.97 -2.77
N ARG A 95 -18.41 -16.48 -3.45
CA ARG A 95 -19.73 -16.73 -2.83
C ARG A 95 -19.51 -17.53 -1.54
N PRO A 96 -20.18 -17.18 -0.42
CA PRO A 96 -20.09 -17.99 0.78
C PRO A 96 -20.51 -19.41 0.45
N TRP A 97 -19.71 -20.37 0.91
CA TRP A 97 -19.99 -21.80 0.83
C TRP A 97 -21.40 -22.08 1.36
N GLN A 98 -22.26 -22.62 0.50
CA GLN A 98 -23.55 -23.17 0.91
C GLN A 98 -23.35 -24.66 1.09
N ALA A 99 -23.56 -25.15 2.32
CA ALA A 99 -23.56 -26.59 2.59
C ALA A 99 -24.61 -27.28 1.71
N PRO A 100 -24.36 -28.52 1.23
CA PRO A 100 -25.39 -29.30 0.55
C PRO A 100 -26.60 -29.43 1.47
N ARG A 101 -27.81 -29.22 0.94
CA ARG A 101 -29.02 -29.65 1.65
C ARG A 101 -29.00 -31.17 1.63
N ASP A 102 -28.88 -31.77 2.81
CA ASP A 102 -29.17 -33.19 2.99
C ASP A 102 -30.62 -33.44 2.58
N THR A 103 -30.81 -33.99 1.39
CA THR A 103 -32.02 -34.76 1.06
C THR A 103 -31.85 -36.12 1.70
N ALA A 104 -32.30 -36.25 2.94
CA ALA A 104 -32.72 -37.52 3.50
C ALA A 104 -34.24 -37.59 3.34
N ASP A 105 -34.66 -38.07 2.18
CA ASP A 105 -35.91 -38.81 2.03
C ASP A 105 -35.63 -40.24 2.51
N ASP A 106 -36.66 -40.91 3.03
CA ASP A 106 -36.70 -42.25 3.61
C ASP A 106 -36.17 -42.44 5.05
N ASP A 107 -37.09 -42.53 6.01
CA ASP A 107 -37.20 -43.71 6.87
C ASP A 107 -38.54 -43.76 7.65
N HIS A 108 -39.36 -44.73 7.28
CA HIS A 108 -40.42 -45.43 8.02
C HIS A 108 -40.74 -45.00 9.47
N HIS A 109 -41.97 -44.53 9.71
CA HIS A 109 -42.56 -44.41 11.06
C HIS A 109 -43.30 -45.71 11.46
N PRO A 110 -42.99 -46.35 12.62
CA PRO A 110 -43.50 -47.68 12.97
C PRO A 110 -44.81 -47.68 13.80
N TRP A 111 -45.76 -46.78 13.57
CA TRP A 111 -46.99 -46.71 14.40
C TRP A 111 -48.32 -46.80 13.64
N ASP A 112 -48.33 -47.26 12.39
CA ASP A 112 -49.58 -47.68 11.76
C ASP A 112 -49.97 -49.10 12.20
N THR A 113 -50.87 -49.19 13.16
CA THR A 113 -51.73 -50.38 13.33
C THR A 113 -53.16 -49.92 13.54
N PRO A 114 -54.11 -50.28 12.67
CA PRO A 114 -55.50 -49.92 12.86
C PRO A 114 -56.13 -50.82 13.94
N LEU A 115 -56.73 -50.20 14.95
CA LEU A 115 -57.66 -50.87 15.86
C LEU A 115 -58.93 -51.20 15.06
N LEU A 116 -59.17 -52.49 14.81
CA LEU A 116 -60.46 -52.99 14.33
C LEU A 116 -61.44 -53.13 15.51
N PRO A 117 -62.75 -52.98 15.24
CA PRO A 117 -63.79 -52.68 16.23
C PRO A 117 -64.15 -53.84 17.17
#